data_AF-A0A5B0SQA5-F1
#
_entry.id   AF-A0A5B0SQA5-F1
#
_cell.length_a   1.000
_cell.length_b   1.000
_cell.length_c   1.000
_cell.angle_alpha   90.00
_cell.angle_beta   90.00
_cell.angle_gamma   90.00
#
_symmetry.space_group_name_H-M   'P 1'
#
loop_
_entity.id
_entity.type
_entity.pdbx_description
1 polymer ?
#
loop_
_entity_poly.entity_id
_entity_poly.type
_entity_poly.pdbx_seq_one_letter_code
_entity_poly.pdbx_strand_id
1 'polypeptide(L)'
;MLLAGAIFLFTLVLVIWQPRGLGIGWSASLGAILALLTGVVHLGDIPVVWQIVWNATATFIAVIIISLLLDESGFFEWAALHVARWGNGRG
;
A
#
# COMPACT_ATOMS: atom_id res chain seq x y z
N MET A 1 -10.54 -5.98 -23.65
CA MET A 1 -11.10 -5.91 -22.28
C MET A 1 -10.97 -7.22 -21.51
N LEU A 2 -11.37 -8.37 -22.08
CA LEU A 2 -11.22 -9.70 -21.43
C LEU A 2 -9.77 -10.01 -21.00
N LEU A 3 -8.78 -9.79 -21.88
CA LEU A 3 -7.37 -10.01 -21.56
C LEU A 3 -6.88 -9.11 -20.41
N ALA A 4 -7.26 -7.83 -20.43
CA ALA A 4 -6.91 -6.88 -19.38
C ALA A 4 -7.50 -7.30 -18.02
N GLY A 5 -8.78 -7.71 -18.02
CA GLY A 5 -9.44 -8.24 -16.83
C GLY A 5 -8.76 -9.51 -16.31
N ALA A 6 -8.33 -10.40 -17.20
CA ALA A 6 -7.61 -11.62 -16.82
C ALA A 6 -6.25 -11.32 -16.18
N ILE A 7 -5.46 -10.41 -16.77
CA ILE A 7 -4.17 -9.98 -16.21
C ILE A 7 -4.38 -9.30 -14.85
N PHE A 8 -5.40 -8.45 -14.73
CA PHE A 8 -5.74 -7.79 -13.48
C PHE A 8 -6.08 -8.79 -12.38
N LEU A 9 -7.02 -9.72 -12.64
CA LEU A 9 -7.41 -10.74 -11.67
C LEU A 9 -6.24 -11.65 -11.29
N PHE A 10 -5.44 -12.07 -12.28
CA PHE A 10 -4.24 -12.86 -12.03
C PHE A 10 -3.26 -12.12 -11.10
N THR A 11 -2.99 -10.84 -11.39
CA THR A 11 -2.08 -10.01 -10.58
C THR A 11 -2.63 -9.82 -9.17
N LEU A 12 -3.93 -9.54 -9.04
CA LEU A 12 -4.60 -9.38 -7.75
C LEU A 12 -4.53 -10.67 -6.91
N VAL A 13 -4.81 -11.82 -7.51
CA VAL A 13 -4.71 -13.13 -6.84
C VAL A 13 -3.29 -13.38 -6.34
N LEU A 14 -2.26 -13.09 -7.15
CA LEU A 14 -0.87 -13.25 -6.71
C LEU A 14 -0.51 -12.31 -5.56
N VAL A 15 -0.94 -11.05 -5.62
CA VAL A 15 -0.67 -10.04 -4.59
C VAL A 15 -1.34 -10.40 -3.26
N ILE A 16 -2.57 -10.92 -3.29
CA ILE A 16 -3.31 -11.31 -2.08
C ILE A 16 -2.82 -12.66 -1.53
N TRP A 17 -2.59 -13.64 -2.41
CA TRP A 17 -2.23 -15.00 -1.99
C TRP A 17 -0.74 -15.13 -1.62
N GLN A 18 0.13 -14.26 -2.12
CA GLN A 18 1.58 -14.26 -1.85
C GLN A 18 2.20 -15.67 -1.83
N PRO A 19 2.06 -16.45 -2.92
CA PRO A 19 2.49 -17.84 -2.90
C PRO A 19 4.00 -17.92 -2.64
N ARG A 20 4.40 -18.77 -1.69
CA ARG A 20 5.79 -18.97 -1.25
C ARG A 20 6.47 -17.71 -0.67
N GLY A 21 5.70 -16.78 -0.11
CA GLY A 21 6.26 -15.56 0.48
C GLY A 21 6.83 -14.60 -0.56
N LEU A 22 6.38 -14.70 -1.82
CA LEU A 22 6.70 -13.69 -2.83
C LEU A 22 6.22 -12.33 -2.33
N GLY A 23 7.16 -11.39 -2.19
CA GLY A 23 6.84 -10.04 -1.79
C GLY A 23 5.86 -9.39 -2.78
N ILE A 24 4.99 -8.52 -2.26
CA ILE A 24 3.95 -7.82 -3.03
C ILE A 24 4.51 -7.17 -4.31
N GLY A 25 5.71 -6.59 -4.20
CA GLY A 25 6.41 -5.97 -5.32
C GLY A 25 6.68 -6.93 -6.48
N TRP A 26 7.17 -8.15 -6.22
CA TRP A 26 7.47 -9.13 -7.26
C TRP A 26 6.22 -9.58 -8.03
N SER A 27 5.12 -9.86 -7.30
CA SER A 27 3.84 -10.19 -7.92
C SER A 27 3.29 -9.04 -8.77
N ALA A 28 3.37 -7.80 -8.28
CA ALA A 28 2.90 -6.63 -9.01
C ALA A 28 3.77 -6.34 -10.25
N SER A 29 5.10 -6.45 -10.13
CA SER A 29 6.03 -6.28 -11.24
C SER A 29 5.81 -7.32 -12.34
N LEU A 30 5.55 -8.58 -11.99
CA LEU A 30 5.20 -9.61 -12.96
C LEU A 30 3.93 -9.25 -13.74
N GLY A 31 2.88 -8.81 -13.04
CA GLY A 31 1.63 -8.35 -13.67
C GLY A 31 1.85 -7.16 -14.61
N ALA A 32 2.64 -6.18 -14.18
CA ALA A 32 2.99 -5.01 -15.00
C ALA A 32 3.77 -5.39 -16.27
N ILE A 33 4.75 -6.29 -16.14
CA ILE A 33 5.52 -6.81 -17.28
C ILE A 33 4.59 -7.53 -18.25
N LEU A 34 3.72 -8.41 -17.77
CA LEU A 34 2.73 -9.10 -18.61
C LEU A 34 1.79 -8.13 -19.31
N ALA A 35 1.33 -7.08 -18.62
CA ALA A 35 0.46 -6.05 -19.21
C ALA A 35 1.16 -5.26 -20.32
N LEU A 36 2.45 -4.95 -20.16
CA LEU A 36 3.26 -4.27 -21.17
C LEU A 36 3.55 -5.20 -22.38
N LEU A 37 3.94 -6.44 -22.12
CA LEU A 37 4.26 -7.42 -23.18
C LEU A 37 3.04 -7.79 -24.03
N THR A 38 1.86 -7.84 -23.42
CA THR A 38 0.60 -8.11 -24.13
C THR A 38 0.02 -6.87 -24.82
N GLY A 39 0.64 -5.70 -24.65
CA GLY A 39 0.17 -4.43 -25.22
C GLY A 39 -1.15 -3.92 -24.62
N VAL A 40 -1.57 -4.48 -23.48
CA VAL A 40 -2.77 -4.02 -22.76
C VAL A 40 -2.54 -2.68 -22.09
N VAL A 41 -1.30 -2.41 -21.69
CA VAL A 41 -0.84 -1.15 -21.11
C VAL A 41 0.34 -0.66 -21.94
N HIS A 42 0.38 0.64 -22.19
CA HIS A 42 1.47 1.32 -22.86
C HIS A 42 2.26 2.19 -21.88
N LEU A 43 3.52 2.50 -22.23
CA LEU A 43 4.36 3.41 -21.44
C LEU A 43 3.69 4.79 -21.23
N GLY A 44 2.86 5.23 -22.17
CA GLY A 44 2.07 6.47 -22.07
C GLY A 44 0.97 6.44 -21.01
N ASP A 45 0.58 5.27 -20.52
CA ASP A 45 -0.43 5.14 -19.46
C ASP A 45 0.20 5.35 -18.07
N ILE A 46 1.53 5.21 -17.93
CA ILE A 46 2.23 5.32 -16.65
C ILE A 46 2.03 6.70 -16.00
N PRO A 47 2.17 7.84 -16.70
CA PRO A 47 1.89 9.15 -16.12
C PRO A 47 0.45 9.30 -15.64
N VAL A 48 -0.53 8.74 -16.37
CA VAL A 48 -1.95 8.80 -16.00
C VAL A 48 -2.17 8.04 -14.70
N VAL A 49 -1.63 6.82 -14.60
CA VAL A 49 -1.69 6.04 -13.37
C VAL A 49 -0.99 6.78 -12.23
N TRP A 50 0.21 7.32 -12.46
CA TRP A 50 0.95 8.07 -11.44
C TRP A 50 0.14 9.24 -10.85
N GLN A 51 -0.57 10.01 -11.69
CA GLN A 51 -1.40 11.13 -11.24
C GLN A 51 -2.54 10.70 -10.31
N ILE A 52 -3.09 9.48 -10.49
CA ILE A 52 -4.18 8.99 -9.64
C ILE A 52 -3.70 8.31 -8.35
N VAL A 53 -2.50 7.71 -8.32
CA VAL A 53 -1.99 7.02 -7.11
C VAL A 53 -1.09 7.87 -6.24
N TRP A 54 -0.43 8.91 -6.78
CA TRP A 54 0.57 9.70 -6.03
C TRP A 54 0.04 10.26 -4.71
N ASN A 55 -1.18 10.82 -4.71
CA ASN A 55 -1.78 11.41 -3.52
C ASN A 55 -1.91 10.39 -2.37
N ALA A 56 -2.41 9.19 -2.67
CA ALA A 56 -2.59 8.14 -1.67
C ALA A 56 -1.24 7.67 -1.09
N THR A 57 -0.25 7.46 -1.96
CA THR A 57 1.11 7.07 -1.54
C THR A 57 1.76 8.14 -0.67
N ALA A 58 1.64 9.42 -1.05
CA ALA A 58 2.17 10.54 -0.28
C ALA A 58 1.49 10.66 1.09
N THR A 59 0.17 10.47 1.18
CA THR A 59 -0.55 10.44 2.46
C THR A 59 -0.05 9.32 3.36
N PHE A 60 0.16 8.12 2.83
CA PHE A 60 0.69 7.01 3.62
C PHE A 60 2.08 7.32 4.17
N ILE A 61 2.97 7.88 3.35
CA ILE A 61 4.30 8.34 3.78
C ILE A 61 4.17 9.44 4.86
N ALA A 62 3.30 10.41 4.67
CA ALA A 62 3.07 11.48 5.65
C ALA A 62 2.58 10.93 7.00
N VAL A 63 1.68 9.95 6.99
CA VAL A 63 1.21 9.27 8.21
C VAL A 63 2.36 8.54 8.92
N ILE A 64 3.24 7.87 8.18
CA ILE A 64 4.44 7.24 8.76
C ILE A 64 5.31 8.31 9.43
N ILE A 65 5.61 9.40 8.72
CA ILE A 65 6.46 10.49 9.25
C ILE A 65 5.84 11.11 10.50
N ILE A 66 4.53 11.43 10.47
CA ILE A 66 3.83 11.98 11.64
C ILE A 66 3.87 10.99 12.79
N SER A 67 3.66 9.69 12.53
CA SER A 67 3.72 8.66 13.58
C SER A 67 5.10 8.60 14.21
N LEU A 68 6.17 8.61 13.42
CA LEU A 68 7.55 8.64 13.94
C LEU A 68 7.82 9.89 14.78
N LEU A 69 7.38 11.06 14.31
CA LEU A 69 7.54 12.32 15.05
C LEU A 69 6.77 12.32 16.39
N LEU A 70 5.55 11.79 16.40
CA LEU A 70 4.73 11.66 17.61
C LEU A 70 5.33 10.65 18.59
N ASP A 71 5.90 9.55 18.10
CA ASP A 71 6.59 8.56 18.93
C ASP A 71 7.84 9.17 19.59
N GLU A 72 8.71 9.81 18.80
CA GLU A 72 9.94 10.44 19.30
C GLU A 72 9.68 11.61 20.26
N SER A 73 8.56 12.33 20.09
CA SER A 73 8.15 13.40 21.03
C SER A 73 7.51 12.88 22.33
N GLY A 74 7.33 11.55 22.47
CA GLY A 74 6.68 10.94 23.63
C GLY A 74 5.17 11.14 23.66
N PHE A 75 4.56 11.61 22.56
CA PHE A 75 3.12 11.87 22.49
C PHE A 75 2.30 10.58 22.66
N PHE A 76 2.75 9.47 22.06
CA PHE A 76 2.05 8.19 22.21
C PHE A 76 2.11 7.65 23.64
N GLU A 77 3.22 7.83 24.36
CA GLU A 77 3.33 7.47 25.77
C GLU A 77 2.38 8.32 26.63
N TRP A 78 2.39 9.64 26.42
CA TRP A 78 1.47 10.56 27.08
C TRP A 78 0.00 10.17 26.83
N ALA A 79 -0.35 9.85 25.59
CA ALA A 79 -1.70 9.44 25.20
C ALA A 79 -2.10 8.11 25.86
N ALA A 80 -1.19 7.12 25.90
CA ALA A 80 -1.42 5.83 26.54
C ALA A 80 -1.72 5.99 28.04
N LEU A 81 -0.96 6.84 28.75
CA LEU A 81 -1.19 7.13 30.17
C LEU A 81 -2.54 7.83 30.40
N HIS A 82 -2.95 8.74 29.52
CA HIS A 82 -4.25 9.41 29.62
C HIS A 82 -5.41 8.44 29.43
N VAL A 83 -5.32 7.56 28.43
CA VAL A 83 -6.33 6.52 28.18
C VAL A 83 -6.38 5.53 29.35
N ALA A 84 -5.24 5.11 29.90
CA ALA A 84 -5.17 4.23 31.06
C ALA A 84 -5.83 4.84 32.31
N ARG A 85 -5.64 6.16 32.53
CA ARG A 85 -6.31 6.90 33.62
C ARG A 85 -7.82 6.96 33.42
N TRP A 86 -8.31 7.13 32.18
CA TRP A 86 -9.75 7.07 31.88
C TRP A 86 -10.34 5.66 32.07
N GLY A 87 -9.54 4.61 31.87
CA GLY A 87 -9.91 3.23 32.16
C GLY A 87 -10.00 2.89 33.66
N ASN A 88 -9.66 3.81 34.55
CA ASN A 88 -9.71 3.65 36.02
C ASN A 88 -9.02 2.37 36.52
N GLY A 89 -7.90 1.98 35.90
CA GLY A 89 -7.14 0.78 36.25
C GLY A 89 -7.80 -0.55 35.86
N ARG A 90 -8.85 -0.54 35.04
CA ARG A 90 -9.39 -1.76 34.40
C ARG A 90 -8.75 -1.92 33.02
N GLY A 91 -7.47 -2.27 33.02
CA GLY A 91 -6.64 -2.55 31.85
C GLY A 91 -5.51 -3.48 32.24
#